data_AF-F3NGL6-F1
#
_entry.id   AF-F3NGL6-F1
#
_cell.length_a   1.000
_cell.length_b   1.000
_cell.length_c   1.000
_cell.angle_alpha   90.00
_cell.angle_beta   90.00
_cell.angle_gamma   90.00
#
_symmetry.space_group_name_H-M   'P 1'
#
loop_
_entity.id
_entity.type
_entity.pdbx_description
1 polymer ?
#
loop_
_entity_poly.entity_id
_entity_poly.type
_entity_poly.pdbx_seq_one_letter_code
_entity_poly.pdbx_strand_id
1 'polypeptide(L)'
;MNTHHGNARRGTVAALAALTAGVLSLAGAGAAGAESATAAETHPIASSVLGEDYKLTLTAERGTADDYTASVRLRVYTHSGGAWRQSDSALVGEPEGWFWYPLTGKGAVCRFSTSSSEPAPIEISLLRTPSLGCSEPQHFTLEEGTLHAG
;
A
#
# COMPACT_ATOMS: atom_id res chain seq x y z
N MET A 1 52.21 -26.83 31.10
CA MET A 1 51.87 -27.74 30.00
C MET A 1 51.76 -26.94 28.70
N ASN A 2 52.47 -27.44 27.68
CA ASN A 2 52.18 -27.41 26.25
C ASN A 2 52.46 -26.13 25.43
N THR A 3 53.60 -26.23 24.77
CA THR A 3 54.11 -25.56 23.57
C THR A 3 53.15 -25.59 22.37
N HIS A 4 52.94 -24.45 21.70
CA HIS A 4 52.46 -24.42 20.31
C HIS A 4 53.65 -24.31 19.34
N HIS A 5 53.76 -25.31 18.46
CA HIS A 5 54.80 -25.43 17.45
C HIS A 5 54.50 -24.51 16.26
N GLY A 6 55.53 -23.78 15.80
CA GLY A 6 55.55 -23.20 14.47
C GLY A 6 56.09 -24.18 13.43
N ASN A 7 55.53 -24.13 12.21
CA ASN A 7 56.16 -24.36 10.90
C ASN A 7 55.05 -24.27 9.83
N ALA A 8 55.03 -23.35 8.87
CA ALA A 8 55.93 -23.09 7.74
C ALA A 8 55.67 -23.96 6.49
N ARG A 9 55.63 -23.26 5.33
CA ARG A 9 55.86 -23.69 3.92
C ARG A 9 54.60 -24.06 3.11
N ARG A 10 54.19 -23.20 2.15
CA ARG A 10 54.65 -23.03 0.74
C ARG A 10 54.02 -24.05 -0.22
N GLY A 11 53.37 -23.54 -1.27
CA GLY A 11 52.98 -24.32 -2.45
C GLY A 11 52.24 -23.48 -3.49
N THR A 12 52.98 -22.77 -4.33
CA THR A 12 52.52 -22.18 -5.60
C THR A 12 52.43 -23.26 -6.68
N VAL A 13 51.33 -23.37 -7.43
CA VAL A 13 51.33 -23.89 -8.80
C VAL A 13 50.38 -23.06 -9.66
N ALA A 14 50.89 -22.62 -10.80
CA ALA A 14 50.26 -21.77 -11.80
C ALA A 14 49.67 -22.62 -12.97
N ALA A 15 49.13 -21.91 -13.97
CA ALA A 15 48.86 -22.31 -15.37
C ALA A 15 47.51 -23.00 -15.66
N LEU A 16 46.89 -22.88 -16.84
CA LEU A 16 46.74 -21.86 -17.90
C LEU A 16 45.69 -22.47 -18.86
N ALA A 17 44.76 -21.63 -19.34
CA ALA A 17 43.87 -21.71 -20.52
C ALA A 17 43.82 -22.97 -21.43
N ALA A 18 42.60 -23.33 -21.89
CA ALA A 18 42.29 -23.58 -23.32
C ALA A 18 40.77 -23.67 -23.59
N LEU A 19 40.36 -23.18 -24.78
CA LEU A 19 38.99 -22.99 -25.29
C LEU A 19 38.44 -24.18 -26.10
N THR A 20 37.10 -24.31 -26.21
CA THR A 20 36.27 -24.24 -27.46
C THR A 20 35.04 -25.18 -27.51
N ALA A 21 33.94 -24.62 -28.06
CA ALA A 21 32.78 -25.19 -28.77
C ALA A 21 31.84 -26.17 -28.00
N GLY A 22 30.52 -26.07 -27.96
CA GLY A 22 29.54 -25.42 -28.85
C GLY A 22 28.54 -26.47 -29.34
N VAL A 23 27.36 -26.58 -28.72
CA VAL A 23 26.16 -27.16 -29.36
C VAL A 23 24.91 -26.41 -28.89
N LEU A 24 24.20 -25.85 -29.87
CA LEU A 24 22.87 -25.24 -29.76
C LEU A 24 21.81 -26.34 -29.52
N SER A 25 20.88 -26.09 -28.59
CA SER A 25 19.51 -26.58 -28.70
C SER A 25 18.55 -25.48 -28.24
N LEU A 26 17.78 -24.98 -29.20
CA LEU A 26 16.70 -24.01 -29.03
C LEU A 26 15.44 -24.66 -28.43
N ALA A 27 14.61 -23.78 -27.86
CA ALA A 27 13.15 -23.86 -27.79
C ALA A 27 12.53 -24.70 -26.67
N GLY A 28 12.14 -23.98 -25.63
CA GLY A 28 11.07 -24.32 -24.69
C GLY A 28 10.55 -23.03 -24.06
N ALA A 29 9.93 -22.19 -24.88
CA ALA A 29 9.30 -20.94 -24.48
C ALA A 29 8.15 -21.23 -23.50
N GLY A 30 8.41 -21.05 -22.21
CA GLY A 30 7.40 -20.72 -21.22
C GLY A 30 7.60 -19.27 -20.83
N ALA A 31 7.22 -18.33 -21.70
CA ALA A 31 7.05 -16.95 -21.31
C ALA A 31 5.84 -16.89 -20.37
N ALA A 32 6.04 -17.25 -19.11
CA ALA A 32 5.25 -16.68 -18.04
C ALA A 32 5.71 -15.22 -17.96
N GLY A 33 5.11 -14.38 -18.81
CA GLY A 33 5.11 -12.96 -18.59
C GLY A 33 4.47 -12.75 -17.22
N ALA A 34 5.31 -12.66 -16.19
CA ALA A 34 4.97 -11.86 -15.04
C ALA A 34 4.95 -10.43 -15.59
N GLU A 35 3.84 -10.06 -16.24
CA GLU A 35 3.42 -8.67 -16.28
C GLU A 35 3.53 -8.21 -14.84
N SER A 36 4.55 -7.42 -14.56
CA SER A 36 4.66 -6.77 -13.28
C SER A 36 3.42 -5.90 -13.20
N ALA A 37 2.40 -6.36 -12.47
CA ALA A 37 1.21 -5.58 -12.21
C ALA A 37 1.71 -4.27 -11.61
N THR A 38 1.69 -3.21 -12.42
CA THR A 38 2.09 -1.89 -11.98
C THR A 38 1.20 -1.57 -10.79
N ALA A 39 1.80 -1.35 -9.63
CA ALA A 39 1.04 -1.03 -8.43
C ALA A 39 0.18 0.21 -8.74
N ALA A 40 -1.12 0.12 -8.47
CA ALA A 40 -2.05 1.23 -8.67
C ALA A 40 -1.51 2.49 -7.97
N GLU A 41 -1.59 3.63 -8.64
CA GLU A 41 -1.20 4.91 -8.05
C GLU A 41 -2.07 5.19 -6.83
N THR A 42 -1.46 5.64 -5.73
CA THR A 42 -2.17 5.96 -4.49
C THR A 42 -1.91 7.40 -4.07
N HIS A 43 -2.94 8.04 -3.50
CA HIS A 43 -2.87 9.42 -3.04
C HIS A 43 -3.63 9.58 -1.71
N PRO A 44 -2.94 9.90 -0.60
CA PRO A 44 -3.61 10.26 0.65
C PRO A 44 -4.42 11.53 0.46
N ILE A 45 -5.72 11.50 0.76
CA ILE A 45 -6.62 12.65 0.55
C ILE A 45 -6.95 13.38 1.87
N ALA A 46 -6.98 12.67 3.00
CA ALA A 46 -7.12 13.26 4.32
C ALA A 46 -6.64 12.31 5.43
N SER A 47 -6.32 12.86 6.60
CA SER A 47 -6.02 12.07 7.79
C SER A 47 -6.56 12.75 9.04
N SER A 48 -6.97 11.95 10.02
CA SER A 48 -7.41 12.38 11.34
C SER A 48 -6.80 11.45 12.39
N VAL A 49 -6.60 11.95 13.61
CA VAL A 49 -6.11 11.15 14.74
C VAL A 49 -7.22 11.15 15.80
N LEU A 50 -7.55 9.96 16.28
CA LEU A 50 -8.55 9.73 17.31
C LEU A 50 -7.84 9.38 18.62
N GLY A 51 -7.82 10.34 19.55
CA GLY A 51 -7.06 10.20 20.79
C GLY A 51 -5.56 10.05 20.52
N GLU A 52 -4.92 9.08 21.17
CA GLU A 52 -3.51 8.73 20.95
C GLU A 52 -3.33 7.35 20.29
N ASP A 53 -4.42 6.58 20.18
CA ASP A 53 -4.38 5.15 19.83
C ASP A 53 -4.53 4.89 18.33
N TYR A 54 -5.34 5.71 17.65
CA TYR A 54 -5.72 5.48 16.26
C TYR A 54 -5.45 6.68 15.37
N LYS A 55 -4.90 6.41 14.19
CA LYS A 55 -4.87 7.35 13.07
C LYS A 55 -5.71 6.79 11.93
N LEU A 56 -6.60 7.62 11.41
CA LEU A 56 -7.44 7.33 10.26
C LEU A 56 -6.87 8.07 9.05
N THR A 57 -6.73 7.39 7.92
CA THR A 57 -6.31 8.00 6.66
C THR A 57 -7.21 7.56 5.52
N LEU A 58 -7.74 8.54 4.78
CA LEU A 58 -8.40 8.31 3.51
C LEU A 58 -7.37 8.33 2.40
N THR A 59 -7.40 7.32 1.54
CA THR A 59 -6.48 7.21 0.39
C THR A 59 -7.29 6.91 -0.87
N ALA A 60 -7.07 7.69 -1.92
CA ALA A 60 -7.52 7.37 -3.25
C ALA A 60 -6.54 6.38 -3.90
N GLU A 61 -7.07 5.38 -4.59
CA GLU A 61 -6.31 4.38 -5.35
C GLU A 61 -6.82 4.44 -6.79
N ARG A 62 -5.94 4.70 -7.75
CA ARG A 62 -6.31 4.81 -9.16
C ARG A 62 -6.81 3.45 -9.65
N GLY A 63 -7.86 3.48 -10.47
CA GLY A 63 -8.40 2.29 -11.11
C GLY A 63 -7.34 1.59 -11.94
N THR A 64 -7.46 0.27 -12.05
CA THR A 64 -6.56 -0.55 -12.87
C THR A 64 -7.19 -0.93 -14.21
N ALA A 65 -8.53 -0.93 -14.27
CA ALA A 65 -9.27 -1.12 -15.51
C ALA A 65 -9.48 0.20 -16.29
N ASP A 66 -9.59 1.32 -15.57
CA ASP A 66 -9.76 2.67 -16.13
C ASP A 66 -8.96 3.69 -15.28
N ASP A 67 -8.00 4.37 -15.91
CA ASP A 67 -7.12 5.35 -15.23
C ASP A 67 -7.86 6.63 -14.76
N TYR A 68 -9.11 6.83 -15.21
CA TYR A 68 -9.97 7.93 -14.78
C TYR A 68 -10.80 7.57 -13.54
N THR A 69 -10.92 6.28 -13.20
CA THR A 69 -11.64 5.82 -12.02
C THR A 69 -10.72 5.73 -10.81
N ALA A 70 -11.32 5.64 -9.64
CA ALA A 70 -10.62 5.48 -8.38
C ALA A 70 -11.46 4.71 -7.37
N SER A 71 -10.78 3.94 -6.53
CA SER A 71 -11.31 3.43 -5.27
C SER A 71 -10.85 4.34 -4.14
N VAL A 72 -11.63 4.42 -3.05
CA VAL A 72 -11.19 5.12 -1.84
C VAL A 72 -11.16 4.14 -0.68
N ARG A 73 -10.04 4.11 0.04
CA ARG A 73 -9.88 3.32 1.26
C ARG A 73 -9.80 4.22 2.48
N LEU A 74 -10.61 3.91 3.47
CA LEU A 74 -10.39 4.29 4.85
C LEU A 74 -9.43 3.28 5.47
N ARG A 75 -8.31 3.77 6.01
CA ARG A 75 -7.30 2.95 6.67
C ARG A 75 -7.17 3.37 8.12
N VAL A 76 -7.16 2.39 9.02
CA VAL A 76 -6.88 2.56 10.45
C VAL A 76 -5.43 2.19 10.69
N TYR A 77 -4.75 3.00 11.49
CA TYR A 77 -3.40 2.73 11.96
C TYR A 77 -3.38 2.78 13.48
N THR A 78 -2.64 1.86 14.10
CA THR A 78 -2.31 1.90 15.52
C THR A 78 -0.84 2.21 15.72
N HIS A 79 -0.49 2.80 16.86
CA HIS A 79 0.89 3.09 17.19
C HIS A 79 1.56 1.86 17.83
N SER A 80 2.51 1.24 17.12
CA SER A 80 3.21 0.03 17.59
C SER A 80 4.70 0.13 17.29
N GLY A 81 5.54 -0.02 18.32
CA GLY A 81 6.99 0.04 18.18
C GLY A 81 7.50 1.41 17.70
N GLY A 82 6.87 2.50 18.14
CA GLY A 82 7.29 3.87 17.79
C GLY A 82 6.86 4.34 16.41
N ALA A 83 5.99 3.58 15.72
CA ALA A 83 5.51 3.93 14.39
C ALA A 83 4.02 3.59 14.23
N TRP A 84 3.34 4.34 13.37
CA TRP A 84 2.00 4.01 12.91
C TRP A 84 2.04 2.79 11.99
N ARG A 85 1.28 1.75 12.30
CA ARG A 85 1.12 0.55 11.47
C ARG A 85 -0.34 0.35 11.14
N GLN A 86 -0.65 0.04 9.88
CA GLN A 86 -2.01 -0.21 9.46
C GLN A 86 -2.55 -1.42 10.22
N SER A 87 -3.70 -1.26 10.88
CA SER A 87 -4.40 -2.32 11.60
C SER A 87 -5.60 -2.84 10.81
N ASP A 88 -6.33 -1.95 10.13
CA ASP A 88 -7.53 -2.31 9.39
C ASP A 88 -7.77 -1.37 8.19
N SER A 89 -8.65 -1.76 7.26
CA SER A 89 -9.08 -0.94 6.14
C SER A 89 -10.45 -1.33 5.60
N ALA A 90 -11.25 -0.32 5.24
CA ALA A 90 -12.52 -0.48 4.55
C ALA A 90 -12.57 0.35 3.25
N LEU A 91 -13.40 -0.10 2.31
CA LEU A 91 -13.71 0.64 1.09
C LEU A 91 -14.76 1.71 1.39
N VAL A 92 -14.59 2.91 0.85
CA VAL A 92 -15.54 4.01 0.94
C VAL A 92 -16.30 4.10 -0.37
N GLY A 93 -17.57 3.72 -0.37
CA GLY A 93 -18.37 3.60 -1.60
C GLY A 93 -17.98 2.40 -2.45
N GLU A 94 -18.30 2.48 -3.74
CA GLU A 94 -18.09 1.36 -4.67
C GLU A 94 -16.64 1.26 -5.17
N PRO A 95 -16.15 0.04 -5.47
CA PRO A 95 -14.83 -0.14 -6.08
C PRO A 95 -14.78 0.56 -7.43
N GLU A 96 -13.72 1.32 -7.68
CA GLU A 96 -13.55 2.13 -8.90
C GLU A 96 -14.76 3.06 -9.18
N GLY A 97 -15.57 3.37 -8.16
CA GLY A 97 -16.79 4.17 -8.28
C GLY A 97 -16.57 5.69 -8.23
N TRP A 98 -15.33 6.13 -8.03
CA TRP A 98 -14.96 7.54 -7.93
C TRP A 98 -14.18 8.01 -9.15
N PHE A 99 -14.10 9.32 -9.32
CA PHE A 99 -13.26 9.94 -10.34
C PHE A 99 -11.91 10.33 -9.75
N TRP A 100 -10.82 9.84 -10.34
CA TRP A 100 -9.46 10.06 -9.83
C TRP A 100 -9.12 11.54 -9.66
N TYR A 101 -9.32 12.35 -10.70
CA TYR A 101 -8.89 13.75 -10.70
C TYR A 101 -9.63 14.64 -9.69
N PRO A 102 -10.97 14.53 -9.52
CA PRO A 102 -11.67 15.17 -8.42
C PRO A 102 -11.14 14.77 -7.03
N LEU A 103 -10.84 13.48 -6.82
CA LEU A 103 -10.37 12.98 -5.51
C LEU A 103 -8.95 13.40 -5.16
N THR A 104 -8.06 13.53 -6.14
CA THR A 104 -6.69 14.01 -5.90
C THR A 104 -6.56 15.52 -5.97
N GLY A 105 -7.68 16.23 -6.23
CA GLY A 105 -7.75 17.68 -6.29
C GLY A 105 -7.96 18.34 -4.93
N LYS A 106 -7.93 19.67 -4.93
CA LYS A 106 -8.31 20.45 -3.75
C LYS A 106 -9.83 20.33 -3.52
N GLY A 107 -10.23 20.17 -2.25
CA GLY A 107 -11.65 20.06 -1.88
C GLY A 107 -12.25 18.68 -2.16
N ALA A 108 -11.43 17.66 -2.36
CA ALA A 108 -11.87 16.27 -2.55
C ALA A 108 -12.70 15.73 -1.38
N VAL A 109 -12.40 16.18 -0.16
CA VAL A 109 -13.09 15.75 1.07
C VAL A 109 -14.07 16.84 1.49
N CYS A 110 -15.36 16.58 1.34
CA CYS A 110 -16.42 17.48 1.80
C CYS A 110 -16.70 17.31 3.29
N ARG A 111 -16.61 16.07 3.78
CA ARG A 111 -16.72 15.74 5.21
C ARG A 111 -15.78 14.59 5.53
N PHE A 112 -15.02 14.75 6.60
CA PHE A 112 -14.33 13.67 7.27
C PHE A 112 -14.32 13.99 8.76
N SER A 113 -15.27 13.40 9.48
CA SER A 113 -15.48 13.67 10.90
C SER A 113 -15.49 12.38 11.69
N THR A 114 -15.02 12.48 12.93
CA THR A 114 -15.05 11.39 13.91
C THR A 114 -15.15 11.97 15.32
N SER A 115 -15.59 11.17 16.29
CA SER A 115 -15.62 11.54 17.71
C SER A 115 -15.00 10.45 18.58
N SER A 116 -14.44 10.85 19.72
CA SER A 116 -13.79 9.96 20.70
C SER A 116 -14.77 9.16 21.57
N SER A 117 -15.97 8.89 21.08
CA SER A 117 -16.91 7.97 21.72
C SER A 117 -16.52 6.53 21.39
N GLU A 118 -16.97 5.57 22.19
CA GLU A 118 -16.84 4.15 21.88
C GLU A 118 -18.26 3.55 21.74
N PRO A 119 -18.63 3.00 20.57
CA PRO A 119 -17.87 3.01 19.32
C PRO A 119 -17.68 4.41 18.71
N ALA A 120 -16.60 4.61 17.95
CA ALA A 120 -16.26 5.92 17.36
C ALA A 120 -16.91 6.07 15.99
N PRO A 121 -17.93 6.94 15.83
CA PRO A 121 -18.55 7.17 14.53
C PRO A 121 -17.56 7.88 13.61
N ILE A 122 -17.62 7.54 12.34
CA ILE A 122 -16.84 8.12 11.26
C ILE A 122 -17.82 8.45 10.13
N GLU A 123 -17.81 9.69 9.68
CA GLU A 123 -18.62 10.15 8.56
C GLU A 123 -17.73 10.70 7.46
N ILE A 124 -17.93 10.21 6.24
CA ILE A 124 -17.13 10.55 5.07
C ILE A 124 -18.05 10.97 3.93
N SER A 125 -17.84 12.17 3.40
CA SER A 125 -18.45 12.63 2.15
C SER A 125 -17.37 13.20 1.25
N LEU A 126 -17.36 12.78 -0.01
CA LEU A 126 -16.32 13.11 -0.97
C LEU A 126 -16.92 13.84 -2.17
N LEU A 127 -16.13 14.69 -2.81
CA LEU A 127 -16.51 15.35 -4.05
C LEU A 127 -16.64 14.31 -5.16
N ARG A 128 -17.84 14.16 -5.74
CA ARG A 128 -18.05 13.30 -6.92
C ARG A 128 -17.47 13.96 -8.16
N THR A 129 -17.98 15.14 -8.47
CA THR A 129 -17.48 16.03 -9.52
C THR A 129 -17.80 17.49 -9.13
N PRO A 130 -17.11 18.50 -9.70
CA PRO A 130 -17.43 19.89 -9.40
C PRO A 130 -18.89 20.30 -9.71
N SER A 131 -19.55 19.65 -10.68
CA SER A 131 -20.93 19.96 -11.06
C SER A 131 -21.98 19.19 -10.24
N LEU A 132 -21.67 17.98 -9.77
CA LEU A 132 -22.56 17.18 -8.92
C LEU A 132 -22.41 17.50 -7.44
N GLY A 133 -21.27 18.06 -7.05
CA GLY A 133 -20.93 18.31 -5.65
C GLY A 133 -20.60 17.03 -4.88
N CYS A 134 -20.88 17.06 -3.59
CA CYS A 134 -20.50 16.02 -2.65
C CYS A 134 -21.40 14.77 -2.77
N SER A 135 -20.86 13.62 -2.36
CA SER A 135 -21.62 12.40 -2.18
C SER A 135 -22.54 12.49 -0.98
N GLU A 136 -23.54 11.61 -0.92
CA GLU A 136 -24.16 11.29 0.36
C GLU A 136 -23.09 10.80 1.34
N PRO A 137 -23.24 11.06 2.66
CA PRO A 137 -22.28 10.61 3.64
C PRO A 137 -22.28 9.09 3.80
N GLN A 138 -21.09 8.51 3.72
CA GLN A 138 -20.82 7.13 4.07
C GLN A 138 -20.48 7.07 5.55
N HIS A 139 -21.11 6.14 6.26
CA HIS A 139 -20.99 5.98 7.70
C HIS A 139 -20.18 4.73 8.02
N PHE A 140 -19.24 4.91 8.94
CA PHE A 140 -18.49 3.83 9.53
C PHE A 140 -18.47 4.00 11.03
N THR A 141 -18.18 2.93 11.72
CA THR A 141 -17.92 2.91 13.14
C THR A 141 -16.59 2.20 13.35
N LEU A 142 -15.71 2.82 14.14
CA LEU A 142 -14.50 2.17 14.63
C LEU A 142 -14.79 1.62 16.02
N GLU A 143 -14.72 0.30 16.17
CA GLU A 143 -14.90 -0.41 17.42
C GLU A 143 -13.65 -1.26 17.70
N GLU A 144 -12.98 -0.99 18.81
CA GLU A 144 -11.74 -1.69 19.21
C GLU A 144 -10.67 -1.76 18.09
N GLY A 145 -10.60 -0.75 17.22
CA GLY A 145 -9.66 -0.67 16.10
C GLY A 145 -10.11 -1.36 14.81
N THR A 146 -11.33 -1.89 14.76
CA THR A 146 -11.94 -2.54 13.59
C THR A 146 -13.03 -1.64 13.00
N LEU A 147 -13.07 -1.53 11.66
CA LEU A 147 -14.07 -0.77 10.94
C LEU A 147 -15.31 -1.59 10.66
N HIS A 148 -16.46 -1.00 10.96
CA HIS A 148 -17.78 -1.52 10.64
C HIS A 148 -18.51 -0.52 9.75
N ALA A 149 -19.04 -0.97 8.61
CA ALA A 149 -19.92 -0.13 7.79
C ALA A 149 -21.28 0.01 8.48
N GLY A 150 -21.82 1.23 8.51
CA GLY A 150 -23.11 1.58 9.11
C GLY A 150 -24.26 1.64 8.12
#